data_AF-A0A0G0FAC9-F1
#
_entry.id   AF-A0A0G0FAC9-F1
#
_cell.length_a   1.000
_cell.length_b   1.000
_cell.length_c   1.000
_cell.angle_alpha   90.00
_cell.angle_beta   90.00
_cell.angle_gamma   90.00
#
_symmetry.space_group_name_H-M   'P 1'
#
loop_
_entity.id
_entity.type
_entity.pdbx_description
1 polymer ?
#
loop_
_entity_poly.entity_id
_entity_poly.type
_entity_poly.pdbx_seq_one_letter_code
_entity_poly.pdbx_strand_id
1 'polypeptide(L)' 'MAMCAVCNKKTVIRNWSRHQKGSSGASVWPLRAQIVKKPQHPNLHTFKGQKFCTKCLRIVKSAFNASMSRPQAPVQA' A
#
# COMPACT_ATOMS: atom_id res chain seq x y z
N MET A 1 3.11 -11.37 -9.64
CA MET A 1 3.40 -10.39 -8.55
C MET A 1 2.19 -9.49 -8.34
N ALA A 2 1.67 -9.40 -7.12
CA ALA A 2 0.57 -8.48 -6.84
C ALA A 2 1.11 -7.04 -6.77
N MET A 3 0.67 -6.19 -7.69
CA MET A 3 1.04 -4.78 -7.74
C MET A 3 -0.19 -3.90 -7.94
N CYS A 4 -0.10 -2.63 -7.52
CA CYS A 4 -1.14 -1.67 -7.84
C CYS A 4 -1.07 -1.27 -9.33
N ALA A 5 -2.19 -1.33 -10.04
CA ALA A 5 -2.28 -0.99 -11.46
C ALA A 5 -1.97 0.49 -11.78
N VAL A 6 -2.04 1.39 -10.80
CA VAL A 6 -1.85 2.84 -11.00
C VAL A 6 -0.45 3.29 -10.58
N CYS A 7 -0.05 2.99 -9.35
CA CYS A 7 1.21 3.49 -8.78
C CYS A 7 2.32 2.43 -8.73
N ASN A 8 2.10 1.24 -9.28
CA ASN A 8 3.06 0.12 -9.29
C ASN A 8 3.58 -0.28 -7.90
N LYS A 9 2.84 0.06 -6.84
CA LYS A 9 3.18 -0.33 -5.48
C LYS A 9 3.20 -1.86 -5.38
N LYS A 10 4.37 -2.39 -5.03
CA LYS A 10 4.71 -3.83 -4.98
C LYS A 10 5.35 -4.18 -3.65
N THR A 11 5.52 -5.48 -3.40
CA THR A 11 6.26 -5.97 -2.24
C THR A 11 7.68 -5.45 -2.25
N VAL A 12 8.15 -4.95 -1.11
CA VAL A 12 9.53 -4.48 -0.94
C VAL A 12 10.17 -5.26 0.19
N ILE A 13 11.41 -5.69 0.00
CA ILE A 13 12.22 -6.30 1.06
C ILE A 13 12.87 -5.15 1.83
N ARG A 14 12.57 -5.05 3.12
CA ARG A 14 13.14 -4.03 4.00
C ARG A 14 13.90 -4.69 5.14
N ASN A 15 14.94 -3.99 5.60
CA ASN A 15 15.60 -4.33 6.85
C ASN A 15 14.64 -4.04 8.00
N TRP A 16 14.48 -5.01 8.89
CA TRP A 16 13.62 -4.91 10.05
C TRP A 16 14.41 -5.32 11.29
N SER A 17 14.32 -4.49 12.32
CA SER A 17 14.87 -4.74 13.66
C SER A 17 13.83 -4.29 14.68
N ARG A 18 13.71 -5.03 15.79
CA ARG A 18 12.86 -4.66 16.91
C ARG A 18 13.69 -4.72 18.18
N HIS A 19 13.78 -3.59 18.88
CA HIS A 19 14.34 -3.54 20.22
C HIS A 19 13.26 -3.98 21.21
N GLN A 20 13.51 -5.03 21.98
CA GLN A 20 12.63 -5.44 23.08
C GLN A 20 12.95 -4.65 24.35
N LYS A 21 12.02 -4.57 25.31
CA LYS A 21 12.31 -4.00 26.65
C LYS A 21 13.40 -4.87 27.30
N GLY A 22 14.55 -4.27 27.63
CA GLY A 22 15.78 -5.00 28.00
C GLY A 22 16.86 -5.04 26.90
N SER A 23 16.50 -4.80 25.64
CA SER A 23 17.44 -4.50 24.54
C SER A 23 17.95 -3.06 24.57
N SER A 24 17.39 -2.23 25.46
CA SER A 24 17.76 -0.83 25.66
C SER A 24 17.49 -0.47 27.12
N GLY A 25 18.55 -0.27 27.93
CA GLY A 25 18.42 0.39 29.23
C GLY A 25 18.79 -0.39 30.50
N ALA A 26 19.70 -1.37 30.45
CA ALA A 26 20.42 -1.82 31.65
C ALA A 26 21.93 -1.74 31.39
N SER A 27 22.47 -0.54 31.65
CA SER A 27 23.87 -0.16 31.96
C SER A 27 25.05 -0.48 31.04
N VAL A 28 25.03 -1.41 30.08
CA VAL A 28 26.21 -1.67 29.23
C VAL A 28 25.79 -2.09 27.81
N TRP A 29 25.93 -1.22 26.81
CA TRP A 29 25.66 -1.55 25.40
C TRP A 29 26.73 -2.56 24.86
N PRO A 30 26.49 -3.45 23.85
CA PRO A 30 25.61 -3.24 22.69
C PRO A 30 25.10 -4.55 22.00
N LEU A 31 24.04 -5.22 22.46
CA LEU A 31 23.37 -6.18 21.55
C LEU A 31 22.41 -5.40 20.65
N ARG A 32 22.95 -4.89 19.53
CA ARG A 32 22.12 -4.38 18.43
C ARG A 32 21.13 -5.48 18.05
N ALA A 33 19.84 -5.14 18.02
CA ALA A 33 18.81 -6.06 17.58
C ALA A 33 19.15 -6.58 16.19
N GLN A 34 19.07 -7.89 16.00
CA GLN A 34 19.42 -8.53 14.73
C GLN A 34 18.59 -7.91 13.60
N ILE A 35 19.29 -7.46 12.55
CA ILE A 35 18.67 -6.93 11.36
C ILE A 35 18.32 -8.11 10.45
N VAL A 36 17.03 -8.36 10.28
CA VAL A 36 16.52 -9.38 9.36
C VAL A 36 15.87 -8.72 8.16
N LYS A 37 15.99 -9.33 6.98
CA LYS A 37 15.28 -8.90 5.77
C LYS A 37 13.86 -9.46 5.83
N LYS A 38 12.85 -8.58 5.90
CA LYS A 38 11.43 -8.99 5.87
C LYS A 38 10.73 -8.45 4.63
N PRO A 39 9.93 -9.26 3.92
CA PRO A 39 9.08 -8.78 2.84
C PRO A 39 7.91 -7.96 3.44
N GLN A 40 7.74 -6.74 2.97
CA GLN A 40 6.60 -5.90 3.29
C GLN A 40 5.64 -5.92 2.11
N HIS A 41 4.50 -6.60 2.29
CA HIS A 41 3.46 -6.70 1.27
C HIS A 41 2.56 -5.45 1.31
N PRO A 42 2.26 -4.84 0.15
CA PRO A 42 1.29 -3.76 0.11
C PRO A 42 -0.12 -4.28 0.33
N ASN A 43 -0.93 -3.54 1.08
CA ASN A 43 -2.36 -3.82 1.18
C ASN A 43 -3.05 -3.38 -0.13
N LEU A 44 -3.39 -4.36 -0.97
CA LEU A 44 -4.03 -4.18 -2.27
C LEU A 44 -5.46 -4.70 -2.21
N HIS A 45 -6.38 -3.89 -2.73
CA HIS A 45 -7.80 -4.20 -2.84
C HIS A 45 -8.16 -4.42 -4.30
N THR A 46 -9.10 -5.33 -4.56
CA THR A 46 -9.62 -5.58 -5.90
C THR A 46 -10.81 -4.67 -6.18
N PHE A 47 -10.81 -3.97 -7.31
CA PHE A 47 -11.93 -3.20 -7.82
C PHE A 47 -12.05 -3.43 -9.32
N LYS A 48 -13.23 -3.86 -9.80
CA LYS A 48 -13.48 -4.18 -11.22
C LYS A 48 -12.42 -5.08 -11.86
N GLY A 49 -11.98 -6.12 -11.15
CA GLY A 49 -10.96 -7.07 -11.63
C GLY A 49 -9.50 -6.57 -11.58
N GLN A 50 -9.26 -5.31 -11.21
CA GLN A 50 -7.90 -4.75 -11.08
C GLN A 50 -7.52 -4.55 -9.60
N LYS A 51 -6.22 -4.63 -9.29
CA LYS A 51 -5.69 -4.44 -7.93
C LYS A 51 -5.19 -3.02 -7.71
N PHE A 52 -5.61 -2.39 -6.61
CA PHE A 52 -5.26 -1.03 -6.24
C PHE A 52 -4.82 -0.94 -4.78
N CYS A 53 -3.85 -0.07 -4.48
CA CYS A 53 -3.60 0.31 -3.09
C CYS A 53 -4.73 1.22 -2.58
N THR A 54 -4.88 1.33 -1.26
CA THR A 54 -5.90 2.18 -0.60
C THR A 54 -5.97 3.61 -1.17
N LYS A 55 -4.80 4.25 -1.40
CA LYS A 55 -4.73 5.62 -1.95
C LYS A 55 -5.27 5.68 -3.38
N CYS A 56 -4.84 4.77 -4.26
CA CYS A 56 -5.29 4.75 -5.65
C CYS A 56 -6.75 4.32 -5.78
N LEU A 57 -7.22 3.43 -4.91
CA LEU A 57 -8.62 2.99 -4.89
C LEU A 57 -9.57 4.17 -4.64
N ARG A 58 -9.23 5.08 -3.71
CA ARG A 58 -10.04 6.29 -3.46
C ARG A 58 -10.20 7.14 -4.71
N ILE A 59 -9.08 7.40 -5.40
CA ILE A 59 -9.07 8.20 -6.63
C ILE A 59 -9.92 7.54 -7.71
N VAL A 60 -9.69 6.25 -7.97
CA VAL A 60 -10.42 5.49 -9.00
C VAL A 60 -11.91 5.43 -8.69
N LYS A 61 -12.30 5.19 -7.43
CA LYS A 61 -13.71 5.12 -7.04
C LYS A 61 -14.40 6.48 -7.16
N SER A 62 -13.73 7.56 -6.76
CA SER A 62 -14.25 8.92 -6.93
C SER A 62 -14.42 9.29 -8.40
N ALA A 63 -13.41 9.03 -9.24
CA ALA A 63 -13.49 9.29 -10.69
C ALA A 63 -14.59 8.45 -11.35
N PHE A 64 -14.72 7.19 -10.96
CA PHE A 64 -15.78 6.32 -11.46
C PHE A 64 -17.17 6.83 -11.10
N ASN A 65 -17.39 7.22 -9.85
CA ASN A 65 -18.68 7.79 -9.43
C ASN A 65 -18.98 9.11 -10.16
N ALA A 66 -17.99 9.98 -10.34
CA ALA A 66 -18.14 11.24 -11.09
C ALA A 66 -18.47 10.99 -12.58
N SER A 67 -17.93 9.92 -13.18
CA SER A 67 -18.26 9.55 -14.55
C SER A 67 -19.70 9.04 -14.71
N MET A 68 -20.28 8.44 -13.66
CA MET A 68 -21.65 7.93 -13.66
C MET A 68 -22.70 9.01 -13.41
N SER A 69 -22.34 10.12 -12.77
CA SER A 69 -23.27 11.21 -12.46
C SER A 69 -23.39 12.26 -13.57
N ARG A 70 -22.68 12.11 -14.70
CA ARG A 70 -22.90 12.98 -15.87
C ARG A 70 -24.13 12.46 -16.62
N PRO A 71 -25.23 13.23 -16.73
CA PRO A 71 -26.25 12.92 -17.71
C PRO A 71 -25.57 12.96 -19.09
N GLN A 72 -25.69 11.88 -19.85
CA GLN A 72 -25.32 11.90 -21.26
C GLN A 72 -26.23 12.93 -21.91
N ALA A 73 -25.67 14.06 -22.35
CA ALA A 73 -26.41 14.97 -23.21
C ALA A 73 -26.85 14.17 -24.44
N PRO A 74 -28.12 14.30 -24.88
CA PRO A 74 -28.58 13.59 -26.06
C PRO A 74 -27.67 13.96 -27.23
N VAL A 75 -27.10 12.94 -27.88
CA VAL A 75 -26.40 13.11 -29.14
C VAL A 75 -27.41 13.73 -30.11
N GLN A 76 -27.15 14.96 -30.55
CA GLN A 76 -27.96 15.56 -31.61
C GLN A 76 -27.59 14.86 -32.92
N ALA A 77 -28.63 14.56 -33.69
CA ALA A 77 -28.75 13.51 -34.71
C ALA A 77 -27.72 13.56 -35.84
#